data_AF-A0A1F8PIL5-F1
#
_entry.id   AF-A0A1F8PIL5-F1
#
_cell.length_a   1.000
_cell.length_b   1.000
_cell.length_c   1.000
_cell.angle_alpha   90.00
_cell.angle_beta   90.00
_cell.angle_gamma   90.00
#
_symmetry.space_group_name_H-M   'P 1'
#
loop_
_entity.id
_entity.type
_entity.pdbx_description
1 polymer ?
#
loop_
_entity_poly.entity_id
_entity_poly.type
_entity_poly.pdbx_seq_one_letter_code
_entity_poly.pdbx_strand_id
1 'polypeptide(L)'
;MFKVCVDIGGTFTDSVLIDNEGKISEYKVPTTPYDFSEGVMNTLREAAEAYKQPFQQFVGKIELIVHGTTVATNALVTRNVAKTAMITTKGFRDIIEMRRALKIETHSMYEAFIPPYQPIVPRYLRLTVDEETLYTGEIAKPLDEDELKSVIGKLRKEKIEAVAICFINSYTNPENERKAAQICERELKDVFITYSSDILPKMGEYERESTCVISACVGPIVSKYMTSFEKKLRGAGFKGQLLIMQANQFTQSVSAIMRKPVYLIGSGPAAAPPGGAYLGKFISEPNMITADMGGTTLDAALIKNGEVILKAGRWLKDDKVGIKVADVSSIGAGGGSIAWFDSLGLLRVGPQSAGADPGPACYNKGGKEPTVYDSEKLKAGNIIPGPAFIEVPTTTTVIPQNYHCRVDDYNNYIITRRA
;
A
#
# COMPACT_ATOMS: atom_id res chain seq x y z
N MET A 1 9.47 -15.55 24.99
CA MET A 1 9.10 -15.52 23.56
C MET A 1 8.58 -14.12 23.25
N PHE A 2 8.46 -13.80 21.97
CA PHE A 2 8.07 -12.46 21.52
C PHE A 2 7.03 -12.53 20.40
N LYS A 3 6.14 -11.55 20.37
CA LYS A 3 5.23 -11.28 19.24
C LYS A 3 5.58 -9.89 18.70
N VAL A 4 5.66 -9.78 17.37
CA VAL A 4 6.09 -8.54 16.72
C VAL A 4 5.08 -8.13 15.68
N CYS A 5 4.67 -6.87 15.71
CA CYS A 5 3.97 -6.22 14.61
C CYS A 5 4.95 -5.26 13.93
N VAL A 6 4.98 -5.24 12.61
CA VAL A 6 5.86 -4.37 11.84
C VAL A 6 5.06 -3.68 10.75
N ASP A 7 5.19 -2.36 10.64
CA ASP A 7 4.64 -1.59 9.53
C ASP A 7 5.75 -0.85 8.78
N ILE A 8 5.69 -0.91 7.45
CA ILE A 8 6.64 -0.22 6.57
C ILE A 8 5.95 0.99 5.97
N GLY A 9 6.23 2.14 6.56
CA GLY A 9 5.85 3.44 6.03
C GLY A 9 6.84 3.96 4.99
N GLY A 10 6.47 5.10 4.37
CA GLY A 10 7.33 5.78 3.38
C GLY A 10 8.59 6.42 3.97
N THR A 11 8.57 6.77 5.27
CA THR A 11 9.67 7.45 5.96
C THR A 11 10.39 6.56 6.94
N PHE A 12 9.64 5.88 7.80
CA PHE A 12 10.16 4.99 8.83
C PHE A 12 9.51 3.62 8.75
N THR A 13 10.24 2.62 9.23
CA THR A 13 9.75 1.28 9.51
C THR A 13 9.58 1.18 11.02
N ASP A 14 8.35 0.90 11.43
CA ASP A 14 7.94 0.88 12.82
C ASP A 14 7.69 -0.57 13.26
N SER A 15 8.10 -0.92 14.48
CA SER A 15 7.75 -2.20 15.07
C SER A 15 7.33 -2.09 16.52
N VAL A 16 6.31 -2.87 16.86
CA VAL A 16 5.82 -3.04 18.23
C VAL A 16 6.07 -4.47 18.65
N LEU A 17 6.69 -4.64 19.80
CA LEU A 17 7.07 -5.92 20.37
C LEU A 17 6.31 -6.16 21.66
N ILE A 18 5.77 -7.36 21.84
CA ILE A 18 5.18 -7.81 23.10
C ILE A 18 5.96 -9.03 23.57
N ASP A 19 6.50 -8.96 24.79
CA ASP A 19 7.16 -10.11 25.42
C ASP A 19 6.20 -10.97 26.27
N ASN A 20 6.73 -12.04 26.84
CA ASN A 20 5.93 -12.99 27.63
C ASN A 20 5.36 -12.39 28.93
N GLU A 21 5.91 -11.28 29.42
CA GLU A 21 5.42 -10.58 30.61
C GLU A 21 4.34 -9.55 30.24
N GLY A 22 4.04 -9.42 28.93
CA GLY A 22 3.09 -8.44 28.42
C GLY A 22 3.68 -7.05 28.28
N LYS A 23 5.00 -6.88 28.45
CA LYS A 23 5.65 -5.58 28.25
C LYS A 23 5.67 -5.25 26.76
N ILE A 24 5.24 -4.03 26.46
CA ILE A 24 5.25 -3.46 25.11
C ILE A 24 6.52 -2.64 24.94
N SER A 25 7.20 -2.81 23.80
CA SER A 25 8.35 -1.99 23.40
C SER A 25 8.21 -1.59 21.93
N GLU A 26 8.66 -0.39 21.59
CA GLU A 26 8.53 0.19 20.26
C GLU A 26 9.90 0.52 19.69
N TYR A 27 10.09 0.26 18.40
CA TYR A 27 11.33 0.54 17.68
C TYR A 27 11.01 1.18 16.33
N LYS A 28 11.80 2.19 15.95
CA LYS A 28 11.57 3.01 14.76
C LYS A 28 12.89 3.28 14.06
N VAL A 29 13.02 2.75 12.85
CA VAL A 29 14.22 2.91 12.02
C VAL A 29 13.87 3.56 10.69
N PRO A 30 14.80 4.27 10.02
CA PRO A 30 14.58 4.77 8.67
C PRO A 30 14.22 3.63 7.71
N THR A 31 13.21 3.85 6.86
CA THR A 31 12.86 2.89 5.79
C THR A 31 14.00 2.78 4.79
N THR A 32 14.20 1.59 4.22
CA THR A 32 15.20 1.28 3.19
C THR A 32 14.54 1.06 1.83
N PRO A 33 14.34 2.10 0.99
CA PRO A 33 13.47 2.01 -0.21
C PRO A 33 13.96 1.01 -1.27
N TYR A 34 15.27 0.77 -1.32
CA TYR A 34 15.89 -0.20 -2.23
C TYR A 34 15.66 -1.64 -1.80
N ASP A 35 15.45 -1.87 -0.50
CA ASP A 35 15.16 -3.18 0.06
C ASP A 35 14.38 -3.05 1.37
N PHE A 36 13.05 -3.03 1.27
CA PHE A 36 12.16 -2.86 2.43
C PHE A 36 12.36 -3.92 3.51
N SER A 37 12.88 -5.11 3.16
CA SER A 37 13.12 -6.16 4.14
C SER A 37 14.25 -5.82 5.10
N GLU A 38 15.25 -5.02 4.69
CA GLU A 38 16.30 -4.56 5.59
C GLU A 38 15.78 -3.62 6.68
N GLY A 39 14.81 -2.76 6.37
CA GLY A 39 14.15 -1.91 7.36
C GLY A 39 13.56 -2.73 8.50
N VAL A 40 12.88 -3.83 8.17
CA VAL A 40 12.35 -4.77 9.17
C VAL A 40 13.47 -5.49 9.93
N MET A 41 14.52 -5.92 9.25
CA MET A 41 15.65 -6.56 9.94
C MET A 41 16.36 -5.58 10.89
N ASN A 42 16.43 -4.30 10.55
CA ASN A 42 17.00 -3.25 11.40
C ASN A 42 16.19 -3.02 12.67
N THR A 43 14.86 -2.98 12.60
CA THR A 43 14.04 -2.86 13.83
C THR A 43 14.24 -4.06 14.76
N LEU A 44 14.36 -5.26 14.21
CA LEU A 44 14.64 -6.46 15.00
C LEU A 44 16.05 -6.46 15.60
N ARG A 45 17.04 -5.82 14.95
CA ARG A 45 18.41 -5.65 15.49
C ARG A 45 18.39 -4.70 16.69
N GLU A 46 17.74 -3.55 16.57
CA GLU A 46 17.58 -2.61 17.70
C GLU A 46 16.86 -3.28 18.88
N ALA A 47 15.83 -4.09 18.61
CA ALA A 47 15.15 -4.85 19.65
C ALA A 47 16.08 -5.88 20.32
N ALA A 48 16.89 -6.61 19.55
CA ALA A 48 17.85 -7.56 20.11
C ALA A 48 18.88 -6.86 21.01
N GLU A 49 19.39 -5.69 20.61
CA GLU A 49 20.32 -4.87 21.40
C GLU A 49 19.69 -4.39 22.71
N ALA A 50 18.45 -3.88 22.66
CA ALA A 50 17.72 -3.42 23.84
C ALA A 50 17.48 -4.54 24.86
N TYR A 51 17.19 -5.76 24.38
CA TYR A 51 17.06 -6.96 25.22
C TYR A 51 18.41 -7.62 25.55
N LYS A 52 19.53 -7.05 25.10
CA LYS A 52 20.90 -7.56 25.32
C LYS A 52 21.07 -9.02 24.90
N GLN A 53 20.47 -9.40 23.77
CA GLN A 53 20.53 -10.75 23.23
C GLN A 53 21.27 -10.76 21.88
N PRO A 54 22.07 -11.80 21.59
CA PRO A 54 22.57 -12.03 20.25
C PRO A 54 21.42 -12.07 19.24
N PHE A 55 21.56 -11.37 18.12
CA PHE A 55 20.48 -11.18 17.14
C PHE A 55 19.78 -12.49 16.73
N GLN A 56 20.55 -13.52 16.37
CA GLN A 56 20.01 -14.82 15.97
C GLN A 56 19.26 -15.54 17.10
N GLN A 57 19.71 -15.39 18.34
CA GLN A 57 19.02 -15.95 19.51
C GLN A 57 17.70 -15.21 19.79
N PHE A 58 17.71 -13.87 19.64
CA PHE A 58 16.53 -13.04 19.81
C PHE A 58 15.46 -13.40 18.77
N VAL A 59 15.82 -13.39 17.48
CA VAL A 59 14.92 -13.72 16.37
C VAL A 59 14.37 -15.15 16.51
N GLY A 60 15.17 -16.10 16.99
CA GLY A 60 14.73 -17.47 17.27
C GLY A 60 13.69 -17.61 18.38
N LYS A 61 13.49 -16.58 19.21
CA LYS A 61 12.45 -16.54 20.27
C LYS A 61 11.15 -15.85 19.83
N ILE A 62 11.10 -15.32 18.60
CA ILE A 62 9.89 -14.70 18.06
C ILE A 62 8.94 -15.79 17.56
N GLU A 63 7.72 -15.81 18.10
CA GLU A 63 6.69 -16.79 17.75
C GLU A 63 5.79 -16.33 16.61
N LEU A 64 5.54 -15.02 16.55
CA LEU A 64 4.63 -14.42 15.59
C LEU A 64 5.19 -13.09 15.10
N ILE A 65 5.18 -12.90 13.79
CA ILE A 65 5.38 -11.62 13.14
C ILE A 65 4.12 -11.31 12.33
N VAL A 66 3.49 -10.16 12.58
CA VAL A 66 2.45 -9.58 11.72
C VAL A 66 3.04 -8.41 10.96
N HIS A 67 3.08 -8.51 9.64
CA HIS A 67 3.77 -7.56 8.78
C HIS A 67 2.80 -6.80 7.87
N GLY A 68 2.69 -5.50 8.07
CA GLY A 68 2.07 -4.53 7.15
C GLY A 68 3.09 -3.96 6.18
N THR A 69 2.70 -3.80 4.92
CA THR A 69 3.58 -3.26 3.88
C THR A 69 2.83 -2.34 2.93
N THR A 70 3.58 -1.40 2.34
CA THR A 70 3.12 -0.46 1.32
C THR A 70 3.65 -0.81 -0.08
N VAL A 71 4.39 -1.91 -0.23
CA VAL A 71 5.04 -2.31 -1.51
C VAL A 71 4.07 -2.36 -2.69
N ALA A 72 2.92 -3.03 -2.53
CA ALA A 72 1.93 -3.17 -3.61
C ALA A 72 1.29 -1.82 -3.98
N THR A 73 0.89 -1.04 -2.97
CA THR A 73 0.32 0.30 -3.15
C THR A 73 1.32 1.22 -3.87
N ASN A 74 2.58 1.23 -3.42
CA ASN A 74 3.63 2.08 -3.99
C ASN A 74 3.95 1.72 -5.44
N ALA A 75 4.04 0.42 -5.77
CA ALA A 75 4.26 -0.05 -7.14
C ALA A 75 3.16 0.46 -8.09
N LEU A 76 1.89 0.35 -7.68
CA LEU A 76 0.77 0.80 -8.49
C LEU A 76 0.73 2.34 -8.62
N VAL A 77 0.89 3.06 -7.51
CA VAL A 77 0.89 4.53 -7.50
C VAL A 77 2.02 5.07 -8.37
N THR A 78 3.22 4.49 -8.33
CA THR A 78 4.35 4.92 -9.17
C THR A 78 4.26 4.41 -10.62
N ARG A 79 3.25 3.59 -10.95
CA ARG A 79 3.15 2.83 -12.21
C ARG A 79 4.41 1.99 -12.50
N ASN A 80 5.18 1.65 -11.47
CA ASN A 80 6.30 0.73 -11.55
C ASN A 80 5.79 -0.68 -11.25
N VAL A 81 5.10 -1.26 -12.23
CA VAL A 81 4.47 -2.58 -12.15
C VAL A 81 5.03 -3.52 -13.21
N ALA A 82 4.78 -4.81 -13.05
CA ALA A 82 5.19 -5.82 -14.01
C ALA A 82 4.55 -5.57 -15.39
N LYS A 83 5.27 -5.88 -16.48
CA LYS A 83 4.69 -5.86 -17.84
C LYS A 83 3.65 -6.98 -17.95
N THR A 84 2.37 -6.63 -17.82
CA THR A 84 1.27 -7.58 -17.72
C THR A 84 0.48 -7.69 -19.04
N ALA A 85 0.04 -8.91 -19.35
CA ALA A 85 -0.97 -9.18 -20.37
C ALA A 85 -2.31 -9.58 -19.76
N MET A 86 -3.38 -9.36 -20.50
CA MET A 86 -4.74 -9.78 -20.17
C MET A 86 -5.25 -10.74 -21.23
N ILE A 87 -5.82 -11.86 -20.82
CA ILE A 87 -6.53 -12.80 -21.69
C ILE A 87 -8.00 -12.83 -21.28
N THR A 88 -8.91 -12.59 -22.21
CA THR A 88 -10.36 -12.54 -21.95
C THR A 88 -11.17 -13.19 -23.06
N THR A 89 -12.48 -13.24 -22.89
CA THR A 89 -13.43 -13.76 -23.88
C THR A 89 -13.44 -12.89 -25.14
N LYS A 90 -13.63 -13.48 -26.32
CA LYS A 90 -13.79 -12.73 -27.58
C LYS A 90 -14.88 -11.65 -27.45
N GLY A 91 -14.56 -10.44 -27.91
CA GLY A 91 -15.46 -9.28 -27.83
C GLY A 91 -15.30 -8.40 -26.57
N PHE A 92 -14.55 -8.86 -25.56
CA PHE A 92 -14.51 -8.19 -24.24
C PHE A 92 -13.17 -7.55 -23.86
N ARG A 93 -12.17 -7.57 -24.75
CA ARG A 93 -10.81 -7.04 -24.49
C ARG A 93 -10.71 -5.57 -24.09
N ASP A 94 -11.75 -4.78 -24.32
CA ASP A 94 -11.74 -3.33 -24.10
C ASP A 94 -12.51 -2.93 -22.81
N ILE A 95 -13.01 -3.89 -22.00
CA ILE A 95 -13.74 -3.63 -20.73
C ILE A 95 -12.96 -2.71 -19.79
N ILE A 96 -11.68 -3.03 -19.53
CA ILE A 96 -10.88 -2.30 -18.55
C ILE A 96 -10.59 -0.86 -19.00
N GLU A 97 -10.65 -0.57 -20.29
CA GLU A 97 -10.48 0.77 -20.85
C GLU A 97 -11.79 1.56 -20.85
N MET A 98 -12.91 0.89 -21.15
CA MET A 98 -14.24 1.49 -21.12
C MET A 98 -14.71 1.82 -19.70
N ARG A 99 -14.31 1.03 -18.69
CA ARG A 99 -14.59 1.27 -17.25
C ARG A 99 -16.07 1.49 -16.93
N ARG A 100 -16.98 0.87 -17.69
CA ARG A 100 -18.44 1.10 -17.62
C ARG A 100 -18.83 2.59 -17.74
N ALA A 101 -18.02 3.40 -18.43
CA ALA A 101 -18.16 4.85 -18.53
C ALA A 101 -18.14 5.59 -17.17
N LEU A 102 -17.56 4.98 -16.13
CA LEU A 102 -17.40 5.65 -14.84
C LEU A 102 -16.41 6.82 -14.97
N LYS A 103 -16.79 7.99 -14.45
CA LYS A 103 -15.84 9.07 -14.17
C LYS A 103 -14.97 8.67 -12.97
N ILE A 104 -13.69 9.02 -13.04
CA ILE A 104 -12.70 8.75 -11.99
C ILE A 104 -12.94 9.73 -10.84
N GLU A 105 -12.86 9.27 -9.59
CA GLU A 105 -13.06 10.12 -8.41
C GLU A 105 -11.96 11.19 -8.22
N THR A 106 -10.84 11.08 -8.95
CA THR A 106 -9.77 12.10 -8.95
C THR A 106 -10.15 13.39 -9.68
N HIS A 107 -11.24 13.38 -10.45
CA HIS A 107 -11.71 14.54 -11.22
C HIS A 107 -13.10 14.95 -10.75
N SER A 108 -13.38 16.25 -10.83
CA SER A 108 -14.69 16.77 -10.49
C SER A 108 -15.76 16.21 -11.43
N MET A 109 -16.95 15.91 -10.90
CA MET A 109 -18.08 15.52 -11.75
C MET A 109 -18.44 16.59 -12.79
N TYR A 110 -18.11 17.85 -12.51
CA TYR A 110 -18.33 19.02 -13.36
C TYR A 110 -17.22 19.26 -14.38
N GLU A 111 -16.14 18.49 -14.34
CA GLU A 111 -15.08 18.58 -15.33
C GLU A 111 -15.52 17.93 -16.65
N ALA A 112 -15.64 18.75 -17.69
CA ALA A 112 -16.08 18.34 -19.02
C ALA A 112 -14.92 17.77 -19.86
N PHE A 113 -13.69 18.22 -19.62
CA PHE A 113 -12.51 17.87 -20.40
C PHE A 113 -11.57 16.99 -19.57
N ILE A 114 -11.96 15.74 -19.37
CA ILE A 114 -11.11 14.74 -18.71
C ILE A 114 -10.21 14.10 -19.76
N PRO A 115 -8.88 14.04 -19.55
CA PRO A 115 -7.98 13.38 -20.48
C PRO A 115 -8.35 11.90 -20.66
N PRO A 116 -8.10 11.30 -21.84
CA PRO A 116 -8.33 9.88 -22.05
C PRO A 116 -7.54 9.04 -21.04
N TYR A 117 -8.21 8.04 -20.48
CA TYR A 117 -7.56 7.11 -19.58
C TYR A 117 -6.45 6.34 -20.30
N GLN A 118 -5.35 6.11 -19.58
CA GLN A 118 -4.25 5.27 -20.02
C GLN A 118 -4.29 3.96 -19.24
N PRO A 119 -4.82 2.88 -19.84
CA PRO A 119 -4.92 1.57 -19.21
C PRO A 119 -3.58 1.07 -18.71
N ILE A 120 -3.58 0.46 -17.52
CA ILE A 120 -2.38 -0.17 -16.95
C ILE A 120 -1.85 -1.31 -17.84
N VAL A 121 -2.76 -2.01 -18.53
CA VAL A 121 -2.42 -2.97 -19.59
C VAL A 121 -2.80 -2.37 -20.95
N PRO A 122 -1.82 -2.08 -21.82
CA PRO A 122 -2.08 -1.50 -23.13
C PRO A 122 -2.80 -2.49 -24.04
N ARG A 123 -3.59 -1.97 -24.98
CA ARG A 123 -4.50 -2.77 -25.83
C ARG A 123 -3.83 -3.93 -26.58
N TYR A 124 -2.59 -3.77 -27.03
CA TYR A 124 -1.86 -4.83 -27.76
C TYR A 124 -1.50 -6.04 -26.86
N LEU A 125 -1.54 -5.88 -25.53
CA LEU A 125 -1.39 -6.96 -24.54
C LEU A 125 -2.73 -7.47 -23.99
N ARG A 126 -3.86 -7.02 -24.54
CA ARG A 126 -5.20 -7.51 -24.21
C ARG A 126 -5.69 -8.42 -25.33
N LEU A 127 -5.47 -9.71 -25.16
CA LEU A 127 -5.75 -10.75 -26.14
C LEU A 127 -7.02 -11.52 -25.76
N THR A 128 -7.61 -12.17 -26.74
CA THR A 128 -8.85 -12.91 -26.57
C THR A 128 -8.69 -14.37 -26.96
N VAL A 129 -9.50 -15.23 -26.37
CA VAL A 129 -9.64 -16.64 -26.74
C VAL A 129 -11.13 -16.96 -26.90
N ASP A 130 -11.49 -17.84 -27.83
CA ASP A 130 -12.84 -18.38 -27.91
C ASP A 130 -13.10 -19.29 -26.71
N GLU A 131 -14.03 -18.87 -25.89
CA GLU A 131 -14.64 -19.64 -24.82
C GLU A 131 -15.96 -18.96 -24.48
N GLU A 132 -16.93 -19.68 -23.93
CA GLU A 132 -18.19 -19.06 -23.52
C GLU A 132 -18.81 -19.79 -22.34
N THR A 133 -19.00 -19.07 -21.25
CA THR A 133 -19.73 -19.50 -20.06
C THR A 133 -20.99 -18.65 -19.92
N LEU A 134 -22.15 -19.30 -19.83
CA LEU A 134 -23.43 -18.63 -19.66
C LEU A 134 -23.59 -18.07 -18.23
N TYR A 135 -24.52 -17.13 -18.05
CA TYR A 135 -24.84 -16.58 -16.73
C TYR A 135 -25.36 -17.64 -15.74
N THR A 136 -25.81 -18.79 -16.24
CA THR A 136 -26.22 -19.97 -15.46
C THR A 136 -25.03 -20.79 -14.94
N GLY A 137 -23.82 -20.58 -15.47
CA GLY A 137 -22.64 -21.40 -15.22
C GLY A 137 -22.46 -22.57 -16.20
N GLU A 138 -23.39 -22.75 -17.15
CA GLU A 138 -23.23 -23.72 -18.23
C GLU A 138 -22.13 -23.27 -19.20
N ILE A 139 -21.23 -24.19 -19.56
CA ILE A 139 -20.18 -23.95 -20.55
C ILE A 139 -20.78 -24.16 -21.94
N ALA A 140 -21.15 -23.07 -22.61
CA ALA A 140 -21.67 -23.11 -23.98
C ALA A 140 -20.55 -23.40 -24.99
N LYS A 141 -19.34 -22.90 -24.74
CA LYS A 141 -18.15 -23.23 -25.51
C LYS A 141 -16.98 -23.51 -24.57
N PRO A 142 -16.35 -24.70 -24.65
CA PRO A 142 -15.13 -24.95 -23.90
C PRO A 142 -14.01 -24.04 -24.40
N LEU A 143 -13.00 -23.84 -23.55
CA LEU A 143 -11.77 -23.15 -23.92
C LEU A 143 -11.13 -23.72 -25.20
N ASP A 144 -10.94 -22.87 -26.22
CA ASP A 144 -10.11 -23.19 -27.38
C ASP A 144 -8.63 -23.18 -27.00
N GLU A 145 -8.07 -24.37 -26.76
CA GLU A 145 -6.68 -24.54 -26.34
C GLU A 145 -5.67 -24.18 -27.44
N ASP A 146 -6.02 -24.34 -28.72
CA ASP A 146 -5.10 -24.07 -29.82
C ASP A 146 -5.04 -22.56 -30.11
N GLU A 147 -6.17 -21.85 -30.00
CA GLU A 147 -6.16 -20.39 -29.98
C GLU A 147 -5.39 -19.85 -28.78
N LEU A 148 -5.57 -20.43 -27.58
CA LEU A 148 -4.78 -20.03 -26.41
C LEU A 148 -3.27 -20.23 -26.61
N LYS A 149 -2.83 -21.35 -27.21
CA LYS A 149 -1.41 -21.57 -27.55
C LYS A 149 -0.89 -20.52 -28.53
N SER A 150 -1.69 -20.12 -29.52
CA SER A 150 -1.36 -19.04 -30.45
C SER A 150 -1.20 -17.69 -29.73
N VAL A 151 -2.12 -17.38 -28.82
CA VAL A 151 -2.07 -16.20 -27.94
C VAL A 151 -0.79 -16.21 -27.09
N ILE A 152 -0.47 -17.33 -26.43
CA ILE A 152 0.76 -17.51 -25.67
C ILE A 152 2.00 -17.28 -26.54
N GLY A 153 2.01 -17.78 -27.79
CA GLY A 153 3.09 -17.56 -28.75
C GLY A 153 3.32 -16.07 -29.07
N LYS A 154 2.26 -15.25 -29.12
CA LYS A 154 2.36 -13.79 -29.27
C LYS A 154 2.92 -13.15 -27.99
N LEU A 155 2.41 -13.55 -26.83
CA LEU A 155 2.84 -13.01 -25.53
C LEU A 155 4.31 -13.29 -25.21
N ARG A 156 4.85 -14.45 -25.62
CA ARG A 156 6.29 -14.77 -25.45
C ARG A 156 7.19 -13.73 -26.14
N LYS A 157 6.78 -13.20 -27.30
CA LYS A 157 7.56 -12.18 -28.04
C LYS A 157 7.60 -10.84 -27.31
N GLU A 158 6.60 -10.58 -26.48
CA GLU A 158 6.45 -9.33 -25.73
C GLU A 158 7.21 -9.30 -24.41
N LYS A 159 7.84 -10.41 -23.98
CA LYS A 159 8.57 -10.51 -22.70
C LYS A 159 7.72 -10.03 -21.52
N ILE A 160 6.48 -10.49 -21.46
CA ILE A 160 5.59 -10.21 -20.33
C ILE A 160 6.10 -10.89 -19.05
N GLU A 161 5.78 -10.30 -17.91
CA GLU A 161 6.13 -10.77 -16.57
C GLU A 161 4.91 -11.35 -15.83
N ALA A 162 3.69 -11.00 -16.27
CA ALA A 162 2.46 -11.52 -15.68
C ALA A 162 1.30 -11.65 -16.70
N VAL A 163 0.35 -12.53 -16.41
CA VAL A 163 -0.91 -12.70 -17.16
C VAL A 163 -2.10 -12.68 -16.19
N ALA A 164 -3.09 -11.86 -16.50
CA ALA A 164 -4.42 -11.90 -15.90
C ALA A 164 -5.41 -12.58 -16.85
N ILE A 165 -6.07 -13.64 -16.40
CA ILE A 165 -7.11 -14.34 -17.16
C ILE A 165 -8.49 -13.89 -16.62
N CYS A 166 -9.36 -13.46 -17.52
CA CYS A 166 -10.54 -12.66 -17.22
C CYS A 166 -11.68 -13.07 -18.15
N PHE A 167 -12.25 -14.25 -17.96
CA PHE A 167 -13.37 -14.73 -18.77
C PHE A 167 -14.71 -14.22 -18.23
N ILE A 168 -15.65 -13.99 -19.14
CA ILE A 168 -17.00 -13.55 -18.80
C ILE A 168 -17.73 -14.67 -18.07
N ASN A 169 -18.50 -14.30 -17.05
CA ASN A 169 -19.24 -15.21 -16.17
C ASN A 169 -18.38 -16.26 -15.43
N SER A 170 -17.05 -16.13 -15.39
CA SER A 170 -16.19 -17.07 -14.66
C SER A 170 -16.47 -17.16 -13.14
N TYR A 171 -17.19 -16.18 -12.58
CA TYR A 171 -17.66 -16.20 -11.20
C TYR A 171 -18.75 -17.26 -10.95
N THR A 172 -19.50 -17.70 -11.98
CA THR A 172 -20.49 -18.77 -11.88
C THR A 172 -19.86 -20.14 -12.12
N ASN A 173 -18.96 -20.24 -13.11
CA ASN A 173 -18.19 -21.44 -13.38
C ASN A 173 -16.73 -21.08 -13.75
N PRO A 174 -15.75 -21.41 -12.89
CA PRO A 174 -14.35 -21.04 -13.08
C PRO A 174 -13.55 -22.01 -13.97
N GLU A 175 -14.18 -23.04 -14.54
CA GLU A 175 -13.49 -24.15 -15.20
C GLU A 175 -12.60 -23.69 -16.38
N ASN A 176 -13.13 -22.87 -17.30
CA ASN A 176 -12.37 -22.35 -18.43
C ASN A 176 -11.17 -21.50 -17.98
N GLU A 177 -11.35 -20.62 -16.99
CA GLU A 177 -10.24 -19.81 -16.46
C GLU A 177 -9.17 -20.67 -15.80
N ARG A 178 -9.58 -21.66 -14.99
CA ARG A 178 -8.66 -22.58 -14.32
C ARG A 178 -7.84 -23.37 -15.35
N LYS A 179 -8.49 -23.87 -16.40
CA LYS A 179 -7.84 -24.62 -17.47
C LYS A 179 -6.85 -23.74 -18.25
N ALA A 180 -7.25 -22.51 -18.58
CA ALA A 180 -6.38 -21.54 -19.24
C ALA A 180 -5.16 -21.19 -18.36
N ALA A 181 -5.36 -21.02 -17.05
CA ALA A 181 -4.29 -20.74 -16.09
C ALA A 181 -3.27 -21.88 -16.05
N GLN A 182 -3.73 -23.13 -15.95
CA GLN A 182 -2.86 -24.31 -15.96
C GLN A 182 -2.02 -24.42 -17.24
N ILE A 183 -2.62 -24.13 -18.40
CA ILE A 183 -1.90 -24.10 -19.68
C ILE A 183 -0.86 -22.97 -19.68
N CYS A 184 -1.25 -21.77 -19.24
CA CYS A 184 -0.33 -20.63 -19.16
C CYS A 184 0.83 -20.90 -18.20
N GLU A 185 0.60 -21.47 -17.02
CA GLU A 185 1.64 -21.82 -16.05
C GLU A 185 2.65 -22.84 -16.62
N ARG A 186 2.18 -23.81 -17.41
CA ARG A 186 3.04 -24.81 -18.05
C ARG A 186 3.88 -24.19 -19.18
N GLU A 187 3.29 -23.31 -19.98
CA GLU A 187 3.90 -22.76 -21.19
C GLU A 187 4.70 -21.47 -20.98
N LEU A 188 4.35 -20.66 -19.98
CA LEU A 188 4.99 -19.38 -19.65
C LEU A 188 5.74 -19.50 -18.32
N LYS A 189 6.89 -20.20 -18.36
CA LYS A 189 7.76 -20.32 -17.19
C LYS A 189 8.20 -18.94 -16.71
N ASP A 190 8.28 -18.78 -15.39
CA ASP A 190 8.68 -17.54 -14.71
C ASP A 190 7.75 -16.33 -14.91
N VAL A 191 6.55 -16.54 -15.49
CA VAL A 191 5.51 -15.52 -15.62
C VAL A 191 4.46 -15.72 -14.53
N PHE A 192 4.09 -14.64 -13.84
CA PHE A 192 3.05 -14.69 -12.82
C PHE A 192 1.66 -14.85 -13.45
N ILE A 193 0.95 -15.94 -13.15
CA ILE A 193 -0.38 -16.21 -13.69
C ILE A 193 -1.42 -16.05 -12.59
N THR A 194 -2.50 -15.33 -12.89
CA THR A 194 -3.67 -15.24 -12.01
C THR A 194 -4.94 -15.15 -12.84
N TYR A 195 -6.07 -15.47 -12.22
CA TYR A 195 -7.36 -15.51 -12.90
C TYR A 195 -8.50 -15.00 -12.02
N SER A 196 -9.48 -14.39 -12.68
CA SER A 196 -10.40 -13.46 -12.06
C SER A 196 -11.37 -14.12 -11.09
N SER A 197 -11.76 -15.37 -11.33
CA SER A 197 -12.62 -16.16 -10.44
C SER A 197 -11.93 -16.59 -9.15
N ASP A 198 -10.60 -16.67 -9.11
CA ASP A 198 -9.87 -16.93 -7.86
C ASP A 198 -9.67 -15.64 -7.07
N ILE A 199 -9.39 -14.52 -7.74
CA ILE A 199 -9.18 -13.24 -7.07
C ILE A 199 -10.47 -12.66 -6.51
N LEU A 200 -11.52 -12.57 -7.33
CA LEU A 200 -12.76 -11.90 -6.96
C LEU A 200 -13.98 -12.55 -7.67
N PRO A 201 -14.48 -13.70 -7.18
CA PRO A 201 -15.61 -14.43 -7.78
C PRO A 201 -16.93 -13.69 -7.53
N LYS A 202 -17.14 -12.57 -8.21
CA LYS A 202 -18.37 -11.78 -8.14
C LYS A 202 -18.86 -11.35 -9.52
N MET A 203 -20.16 -11.11 -9.61
CA MET A 203 -20.80 -10.49 -10.76
C MET A 203 -20.30 -9.05 -10.96
N GLY A 204 -20.22 -8.61 -12.21
CA GLY A 204 -19.65 -7.32 -12.62
C GLY A 204 -18.25 -7.50 -13.21
N GLU A 205 -18.16 -7.43 -14.53
CA GLU A 205 -16.96 -7.65 -15.33
C GLU A 205 -15.89 -6.61 -15.04
N TYR A 206 -16.20 -5.31 -15.07
CA TYR A 206 -15.17 -4.28 -14.89
C TYR A 206 -14.44 -4.38 -13.55
N GLU A 207 -15.16 -4.39 -12.43
CA GLU A 207 -14.52 -4.48 -11.11
C GLU A 207 -13.73 -5.80 -10.94
N ARG A 208 -14.24 -6.91 -11.47
CA ARG A 208 -13.57 -8.23 -11.37
C ARG A 208 -12.30 -8.26 -12.20
N GLU A 209 -12.37 -7.87 -13.47
CA GLU A 209 -11.25 -7.88 -14.41
C GLU A 209 -10.18 -6.87 -14.01
N SER A 210 -10.58 -5.64 -13.66
CA SER A 210 -9.66 -4.61 -13.17
C SER A 210 -8.90 -5.09 -11.93
N THR A 211 -9.58 -5.74 -10.98
CA THR A 211 -8.94 -6.33 -9.80
C THR A 211 -7.94 -7.42 -10.17
N CYS A 212 -8.30 -8.32 -11.08
CA CYS A 212 -7.45 -9.41 -11.55
C CYS A 212 -6.19 -8.87 -12.26
N VAL A 213 -6.39 -7.89 -13.16
CA VAL A 213 -5.31 -7.19 -13.87
C VAL A 213 -4.36 -6.51 -12.89
N ILE A 214 -4.87 -5.74 -11.94
CA ILE A 214 -4.04 -5.08 -10.92
C ILE A 214 -3.29 -6.12 -10.08
N SER A 215 -3.94 -7.24 -9.72
CA SER A 215 -3.29 -8.36 -9.02
C SER A 215 -2.11 -8.92 -9.81
N ALA A 216 -2.27 -9.13 -11.11
CA ALA A 216 -1.21 -9.59 -11.99
C ALA A 216 -0.06 -8.56 -12.11
N CYS A 217 -0.37 -7.27 -12.20
CA CYS A 217 0.60 -6.19 -12.28
C CYS A 217 1.52 -6.11 -11.04
N VAL A 218 0.98 -6.31 -9.84
CA VAL A 218 1.78 -6.25 -8.60
C VAL A 218 2.37 -7.60 -8.18
N GLY A 219 1.89 -8.71 -8.76
CA GLY A 219 2.24 -10.07 -8.34
C GLY A 219 3.74 -10.38 -8.33
N PRO A 220 4.50 -10.12 -9.40
CA PRO A 220 5.94 -10.36 -9.43
C PRO A 220 6.71 -9.58 -8.35
N ILE A 221 6.35 -8.31 -8.14
CA ILE A 221 7.00 -7.41 -7.16
C ILE A 221 6.75 -7.92 -5.74
N VAL A 222 5.49 -8.23 -5.42
CA VAL A 222 5.10 -8.76 -4.11
C VAL A 222 5.76 -10.12 -3.87
N SER A 223 5.77 -11.01 -4.86
CA SER A 223 6.36 -12.34 -4.73
C SER A 223 7.87 -12.28 -4.48
N LYS A 224 8.59 -11.43 -5.21
CA LYS A 224 10.02 -11.19 -5.00
C LYS A 224 10.31 -10.66 -3.61
N TYR A 225 9.53 -9.66 -3.16
CA TYR A 225 9.67 -9.07 -1.83
C TYR A 225 9.44 -10.12 -0.72
N MET A 226 8.30 -10.82 -0.77
CA MET A 226 7.94 -11.79 0.26
C MET A 226 8.91 -12.96 0.33
N THR A 227 9.38 -13.47 -0.82
CA THR A 227 10.38 -14.54 -0.88
C THR A 227 11.72 -14.10 -0.27
N SER A 228 12.18 -12.89 -0.60
CA SER A 228 13.41 -12.33 -0.04
C SER A 228 13.29 -12.15 1.47
N PHE A 229 12.18 -11.57 1.93
CA PHE A 229 11.91 -11.31 3.34
C PHE A 229 11.85 -12.59 4.16
N GLU A 230 11.10 -13.60 3.71
CA GLU A 230 11.03 -14.89 4.39
C GLU A 230 12.40 -15.56 4.46
N LYS A 231 13.17 -15.55 3.37
CA LYS A 231 14.54 -16.11 3.35
C LYS A 231 15.45 -15.43 4.38
N LYS A 232 15.41 -14.09 4.48
CA LYS A 232 16.21 -13.33 5.45
C LYS A 232 15.82 -13.64 6.89
N LEU A 233 14.52 -13.67 7.19
CA LEU A 233 14.03 -14.01 8.53
C LEU A 233 14.45 -15.42 8.93
N ARG A 234 14.25 -16.41 8.04
CA ARG A 234 14.65 -17.80 8.31
C ARG A 234 16.17 -17.91 8.47
N GLY A 235 16.96 -17.22 7.63
CA GLY A 235 18.41 -17.14 7.76
C GLY A 235 18.88 -16.52 9.08
N ALA A 236 18.12 -15.57 9.63
CA ALA A 236 18.35 -14.97 10.95
C ALA A 236 17.87 -15.84 12.12
N GLY A 237 17.37 -17.06 11.88
CA GLY A 237 16.97 -18.00 12.92
C GLY A 237 15.48 -17.98 13.29
N PHE A 238 14.63 -17.26 12.54
CA PHE A 238 13.20 -17.18 12.82
C PHE A 238 12.50 -18.54 12.63
N LYS A 239 11.80 -19.02 13.66
CA LYS A 239 11.06 -20.30 13.65
C LYS A 239 9.55 -20.13 13.80
N GLY A 240 9.08 -18.91 14.04
CA GLY A 240 7.66 -18.61 14.23
C GLY A 240 6.85 -18.54 12.95
N GLN A 241 5.62 -18.06 13.12
CA GLN A 241 4.66 -17.78 12.06
C GLN A 241 4.82 -16.35 11.55
N LEU A 242 4.91 -16.18 10.24
CA LEU A 242 4.86 -14.88 9.58
C LEU A 242 3.49 -14.71 8.93
N LEU A 243 2.75 -13.70 9.38
CA LEU A 243 1.47 -13.30 8.84
C LEU A 243 1.57 -11.91 8.22
N ILE A 244 0.87 -11.70 7.12
CA ILE A 244 0.87 -10.44 6.37
C ILE A 244 -0.49 -9.79 6.51
N MET A 245 -0.50 -8.51 6.88
CA MET A 245 -1.73 -7.72 7.00
C MET A 245 -2.33 -7.46 5.62
N GLN A 246 -3.65 -7.59 5.51
CA GLN A 246 -4.44 -7.29 4.33
C GLN A 246 -5.23 -6.00 4.49
N ALA A 247 -5.62 -5.39 3.38
CA ALA A 247 -6.45 -4.19 3.33
C ALA A 247 -7.87 -4.39 3.92
N ASN A 248 -8.31 -5.63 4.10
CA ASN A 248 -9.61 -6.00 4.65
C ASN A 248 -9.55 -6.38 6.16
N GLN A 249 -8.49 -5.99 6.86
CA GLN A 249 -8.24 -6.23 8.30
C GLN A 249 -7.92 -7.68 8.69
N PHE A 250 -7.83 -8.60 7.72
CA PHE A 250 -7.38 -9.96 7.99
C PHE A 250 -5.87 -10.09 7.82
N THR A 251 -5.33 -11.20 8.31
CA THR A 251 -3.93 -11.57 8.10
C THR A 251 -3.84 -12.92 7.40
N GLN A 252 -2.85 -13.09 6.52
CA GLN A 252 -2.65 -14.34 5.78
C GLN A 252 -1.19 -14.78 5.75
N SER A 253 -0.96 -16.06 5.43
CA SER A 253 0.39 -16.58 5.19
C SER A 253 1.01 -15.91 3.96
N VAL A 254 2.34 -15.93 3.91
CA VAL A 254 3.11 -15.48 2.73
C VAL A 254 2.64 -16.17 1.45
N SER A 255 2.45 -17.50 1.49
CA SER A 255 2.00 -18.28 0.34
C SER A 255 0.62 -17.85 -0.19
N ALA A 256 -0.33 -17.56 0.70
CA ALA A 256 -1.66 -17.11 0.31
C ALA A 256 -1.64 -15.70 -0.31
N ILE A 257 -0.82 -14.80 0.25
CA ILE A 257 -0.66 -13.43 -0.28
C ILE A 257 0.01 -13.42 -1.65
N MET A 258 1.04 -14.25 -1.88
CA MET A 258 1.67 -14.32 -3.20
C MET A 258 0.67 -14.74 -4.28
N ARG A 259 -0.35 -15.53 -3.94
CA ARG A 259 -1.42 -15.90 -4.88
C ARG A 259 -2.44 -14.77 -5.11
N LYS A 260 -2.72 -13.95 -4.09
CA LYS A 260 -3.71 -12.85 -4.15
C LYS A 260 -3.11 -11.51 -3.70
N PRO A 261 -2.08 -11.00 -4.40
CA PRO A 261 -1.29 -9.85 -3.97
C PRO A 261 -2.08 -8.53 -3.94
N VAL A 262 -3.19 -8.45 -4.69
CA VAL A 262 -4.09 -7.28 -4.70
C VAL A 262 -4.64 -6.93 -3.31
N TYR A 263 -4.74 -7.89 -2.39
CA TYR A 263 -5.20 -7.65 -1.01
C TYR A 263 -4.21 -6.88 -0.14
N LEU A 264 -2.97 -6.67 -0.61
CA LEU A 264 -2.01 -5.78 0.04
C LEU A 264 -2.23 -4.31 -0.32
N ILE A 265 -3.11 -4.00 -1.27
CA ILE A 265 -3.29 -2.62 -1.66
C ILE A 265 -4.11 -1.88 -0.62
N GLY A 266 -3.43 -0.99 0.10
CA GLY A 266 -3.99 -0.30 1.27
C GLY A 266 -3.86 -1.10 2.56
N SER A 267 -3.00 -2.12 2.65
CA SER A 267 -2.81 -2.89 3.89
C SER A 267 -2.15 -2.12 5.03
N GLY A 268 -1.32 -1.11 4.74
CA GLY A 268 -0.65 -0.28 5.76
C GLY A 268 -1.65 0.37 6.72
N PRO A 269 -2.47 1.33 6.24
CA PRO A 269 -3.41 2.03 7.12
C PRO A 269 -4.60 1.16 7.58
N ALA A 270 -4.79 -0.03 6.98
CA ALA A 270 -5.89 -0.93 7.35
C ALA A 270 -5.74 -1.54 8.76
N ALA A 271 -4.55 -1.46 9.37
CA ALA A 271 -4.29 -1.98 10.72
C ALA A 271 -4.75 -1.03 11.84
N ALA A 272 -4.78 0.29 11.60
CA ALA A 272 -5.12 1.26 12.63
C ALA A 272 -6.60 1.18 13.09
N PRO A 273 -7.61 1.09 12.20
CA PRO A 273 -9.01 0.99 12.61
C PRO A 273 -9.34 -0.21 13.50
N PRO A 274 -8.90 -1.46 13.22
CA PRO A 274 -9.16 -2.58 14.13
C PRO A 274 -8.42 -2.43 15.46
N GLY A 275 -7.25 -1.78 15.49
CA GLY A 275 -6.57 -1.39 16.73
C GLY A 275 -7.40 -0.41 17.57
N GLY A 276 -7.96 0.62 16.92
CA GLY A 276 -8.92 1.53 17.54
C GLY A 276 -10.13 0.79 18.10
N ALA A 277 -10.75 -0.09 17.30
CA ALA A 277 -11.93 -0.85 17.70
C ALA A 277 -11.64 -1.79 18.89
N TYR A 278 -10.44 -2.34 18.96
CA TYR A 278 -9.97 -3.09 20.12
C TYR A 278 -9.85 -2.19 21.36
N LEU A 279 -9.22 -1.02 21.25
CA LEU A 279 -9.10 -0.05 22.35
C LEU A 279 -10.47 0.42 22.87
N GLY A 280 -11.41 0.70 21.96
CA GLY A 280 -12.78 1.12 22.30
C GLY A 280 -13.50 0.18 23.26
N LYS A 281 -13.23 -1.13 23.17
CA LYS A 281 -13.78 -2.12 24.11
C LYS A 281 -13.30 -1.91 25.55
N PHE A 282 -12.08 -1.46 25.76
CA PHE A 282 -11.52 -1.23 27.10
C PHE A 282 -12.00 0.09 27.70
N ILE A 283 -12.18 1.12 26.87
CA ILE A 283 -12.67 2.43 27.32
C ILE A 283 -14.20 2.56 27.26
N SER A 284 -14.90 1.49 26.85
CA SER A 284 -16.35 1.45 26.65
C SER A 284 -16.88 2.49 25.65
N GLU A 285 -16.09 2.81 24.62
CA GLU A 285 -16.48 3.71 23.53
C GLU A 285 -16.57 2.94 22.19
N PRO A 286 -17.79 2.64 21.71
CA PRO A 286 -17.97 1.91 20.46
C PRO A 286 -17.89 2.79 19.20
N ASN A 287 -17.91 4.13 19.31
CA ASN A 287 -17.86 5.02 18.15
C ASN A 287 -16.62 5.90 18.22
N MET A 288 -15.68 5.70 17.29
CA MET A 288 -14.38 6.37 17.32
C MET A 288 -13.95 6.77 15.92
N ILE A 289 -13.07 7.76 15.88
CA ILE A 289 -12.30 8.08 14.68
C ILE A 289 -10.85 7.73 14.98
N THR A 290 -10.25 6.85 14.19
CA THR A 290 -8.80 6.67 14.19
C THR A 290 -8.19 7.65 13.22
N ALA A 291 -7.12 8.32 13.64
CA ALA A 291 -6.33 9.20 12.79
C ALA A 291 -4.84 8.87 12.97
N ASP A 292 -4.17 8.54 11.88
CA ASP A 292 -2.75 8.23 11.81
C ASP A 292 -2.05 9.26 10.91
N MET A 293 -1.18 10.08 11.50
CA MET A 293 -0.44 11.11 10.76
C MET A 293 1.02 10.71 10.63
N GLY A 294 1.42 10.38 9.40
CA GLY A 294 2.79 10.11 9.03
C GLY A 294 3.55 11.36 8.57
N GLY A 295 4.72 11.14 7.94
CA GLY A 295 5.50 12.21 7.32
C GLY A 295 4.91 12.74 6.01
N THR A 296 4.04 11.98 5.35
CA THR A 296 3.52 12.31 4.01
C THR A 296 2.00 12.44 3.96
N THR A 297 1.31 11.71 4.84
CA THR A 297 -0.14 11.49 4.76
C THR A 297 -0.76 11.45 6.13
N LEU A 298 -2.04 11.80 6.17
CA LEU A 298 -2.95 11.59 7.31
C LEU A 298 -4.01 10.60 6.84
N ASP A 299 -4.12 9.49 7.56
CA ASP A 299 -5.06 8.41 7.31
C ASP A 299 -6.10 8.39 8.42
N ALA A 300 -7.39 8.56 8.07
CA ALA A 300 -8.48 8.60 9.03
C ALA A 300 -9.57 7.59 8.69
N ALA A 301 -10.18 6.98 9.71
CA ALA A 301 -11.28 6.03 9.55
C ALA A 301 -12.32 6.15 10.66
N LEU A 302 -13.57 5.84 10.33
CA LEU A 302 -14.68 5.79 11.28
C LEU A 302 -14.92 4.35 11.75
N ILE A 303 -14.99 4.19 13.06
CA ILE A 303 -15.45 2.99 13.76
C ILE A 303 -16.85 3.30 14.27
N LYS A 304 -17.81 2.44 13.94
CA LYS A 304 -19.21 2.61 14.33
C LYS A 304 -19.68 1.36 15.03
N ASN A 305 -20.27 1.50 16.21
CA ASN A 305 -20.77 0.36 17.01
C ASN A 305 -19.71 -0.73 17.29
N GLY A 306 -18.44 -0.34 17.43
CA GLY A 306 -17.31 -1.25 17.64
C GLY A 306 -16.85 -1.99 16.38
N GLU A 307 -17.40 -1.67 15.21
CA GLU A 307 -17.08 -2.29 13.93
C GLU A 307 -16.40 -1.29 12.99
N VAL A 308 -15.36 -1.75 12.30
CA VAL A 308 -14.70 -0.98 11.25
C VAL A 308 -15.49 -1.11 9.96
N ILE A 309 -15.81 0.02 9.34
CA ILE A 309 -16.54 0.03 8.07
C ILE A 309 -15.64 -0.48 6.94
N LEU A 310 -16.16 -1.43 6.16
CA LEU A 310 -15.51 -1.92 4.94
C LEU A 310 -16.24 -1.36 3.72
N LYS A 311 -15.50 -0.73 2.80
CA LYS A 311 -16.02 -0.27 1.51
C LYS A 311 -15.58 -1.19 0.38
N ALA A 312 -16.51 -1.52 -0.51
CA ALA A 312 -16.20 -2.24 -1.75
C ALA A 312 -15.93 -1.22 -2.86
N GLY A 313 -14.88 -1.45 -3.65
CA GLY A 313 -14.51 -0.51 -4.70
C GLY A 313 -13.64 0.62 -4.16
N ARG A 314 -12.33 0.55 -4.43
CA ARG A 314 -11.36 1.60 -4.14
C ARG A 314 -10.73 2.07 -5.45
N TRP A 315 -10.74 3.37 -5.69
CA TRP A 315 -9.95 3.96 -6.75
C TRP A 315 -8.50 4.14 -6.30
N LEU A 316 -7.59 3.79 -7.19
CA LEU A 316 -6.16 4.00 -7.05
C LEU A 316 -5.70 4.69 -8.32
N LYS A 317 -5.56 6.03 -8.22
CA LYS A 317 -5.48 6.89 -9.41
C LYS A 317 -6.67 6.63 -10.33
N ASP A 318 -6.43 6.07 -11.50
CA ASP A 318 -7.41 5.90 -12.57
C ASP A 318 -7.97 4.46 -12.65
N ASP A 319 -7.47 3.57 -11.78
CA ASP A 319 -7.76 2.14 -11.74
C ASP A 319 -8.64 1.82 -10.54
N LYS A 320 -9.68 0.98 -10.74
CA LYS A 320 -10.62 0.60 -9.68
C LYS A 320 -10.38 -0.83 -9.24
N VAL A 321 -10.16 -1.04 -7.94
CA VAL A 321 -10.06 -2.36 -7.33
C VAL A 321 -11.38 -2.70 -6.64
N GLY A 322 -11.92 -3.88 -6.92
CA GLY A 322 -13.22 -4.35 -6.47
C GLY A 322 -13.23 -5.11 -5.14
N ILE A 323 -12.08 -5.31 -4.48
CA ILE A 323 -12.01 -5.95 -3.15
C ILE A 323 -12.66 -5.05 -2.09
N LYS A 324 -13.05 -5.66 -0.96
CA LYS A 324 -13.44 -4.90 0.23
C LYS A 324 -12.18 -4.45 0.96
N VAL A 325 -12.13 -3.18 1.33
CA VAL A 325 -11.03 -2.58 2.09
C VAL A 325 -11.57 -1.82 3.29
N ALA A 326 -10.77 -1.65 4.33
CA ALA A 326 -11.05 -0.70 5.40
C ALA A 326 -11.32 0.68 4.80
N ASP A 327 -12.41 1.31 5.23
CA ASP A 327 -12.81 2.64 4.77
C ASP A 327 -11.93 3.70 5.42
N VAL A 328 -10.72 3.81 4.89
CA VAL A 328 -9.71 4.80 5.30
C VAL A 328 -9.65 5.90 4.25
N SER A 329 -9.85 7.14 4.71
CA SER A 329 -9.62 8.35 3.92
C SER A 329 -8.20 8.84 4.16
N SER A 330 -7.44 9.00 3.08
CA SER A 330 -6.07 9.51 3.11
C SER A 330 -6.03 10.92 2.52
N ILE A 331 -5.41 11.86 3.21
CA ILE A 331 -5.06 13.18 2.66
C ILE A 331 -3.55 13.34 2.61
N GLY A 332 -3.05 14.06 1.60
CA GLY A 332 -1.62 14.38 1.40
C GLY A 332 -1.12 15.47 2.35
N ALA A 333 -1.36 15.29 3.65
CA ALA A 333 -0.94 16.19 4.71
C ALA A 333 -0.27 15.36 5.81
N GLY A 334 1.01 15.61 6.07
CA GLY A 334 1.78 14.97 7.12
C GLY A 334 2.94 15.87 7.57
N GLY A 335 3.77 15.40 8.50
CA GLY A 335 4.83 16.23 9.09
C GLY A 335 5.88 16.75 8.08
N GLY A 336 6.08 16.05 6.97
CA GLY A 336 6.95 16.45 5.88
C GLY A 336 6.25 17.22 4.76
N SER A 337 4.96 17.54 4.86
CA SER A 337 4.26 18.31 3.84
C SER A 337 4.87 19.69 3.70
N ILE A 338 5.16 20.07 2.46
CA ILE A 338 5.80 21.34 2.12
C ILE A 338 4.75 22.43 2.13
N ALA A 339 5.08 23.53 2.78
CA ALA A 339 4.25 24.72 2.78
C ALA A 339 4.66 25.68 1.64
N TRP A 340 3.69 26.23 0.94
CA TRP A 340 3.91 27.09 -0.24
C TRP A 340 2.76 28.09 -0.39
N PHE A 341 2.98 29.14 -1.16
CA PHE A 341 1.93 30.09 -1.52
C PHE A 341 1.39 29.77 -2.91
N ASP A 342 0.07 29.66 -3.03
CA ASP A 342 -0.56 29.50 -4.34
C ASP A 342 -0.52 30.80 -5.16
N SER A 343 -0.98 30.74 -6.40
CA SER A 343 -1.01 31.90 -7.30
C SER A 343 -1.86 33.06 -6.80
N LEU A 344 -2.72 32.83 -5.79
CA LEU A 344 -3.55 33.85 -5.13
C LEU A 344 -2.90 34.39 -3.85
N GLY A 345 -1.69 33.95 -3.50
CA GLY A 345 -0.98 34.35 -2.29
C GLY A 345 -1.55 33.70 -1.02
N LEU A 346 -2.38 32.67 -1.14
CA LEU A 346 -2.89 31.92 0.00
C LEU A 346 -1.89 30.85 0.42
N LEU A 347 -1.68 30.73 1.73
CA LEU A 347 -0.82 29.71 2.30
C LEU A 347 -1.47 28.32 2.11
N ARG A 348 -0.70 27.38 1.56
CA ARG A 348 -1.04 25.97 1.37
C ARG A 348 0.00 25.09 2.05
N VAL A 349 -0.42 23.91 2.50
CA VAL A 349 0.46 22.87 3.05
C VAL A 349 0.14 21.56 2.33
N GLY A 350 1.15 20.96 1.70
CA GLY A 350 0.96 19.83 0.79
C GLY A 350 0.32 20.23 -0.55
N PRO A 351 0.05 19.26 -1.46
CA PRO A 351 0.26 17.82 -1.28
C PRO A 351 1.72 17.36 -1.42
N GLN A 352 2.63 18.24 -1.83
CA GLN A 352 4.06 17.91 -1.93
C GLN A 352 4.64 17.61 -0.53
N SER A 353 5.57 16.65 -0.46
CA SER A 353 6.26 16.29 0.78
C SER A 353 7.77 16.23 0.57
N ALA A 354 8.53 16.58 1.60
CA ALA A 354 9.99 16.49 1.64
C ALA A 354 10.50 15.04 1.79
N GLY A 355 9.63 14.07 2.09
CA GLY A 355 9.98 12.66 2.23
C GLY A 355 10.94 12.37 3.38
N ALA A 356 11.75 11.31 3.26
CA ALA A 356 12.77 10.92 4.25
C ALA A 356 14.18 11.39 3.88
N ASP A 357 14.44 11.55 2.58
CA ASP A 357 15.72 11.92 2.00
C ASP A 357 15.49 12.88 0.82
N PRO A 358 15.96 14.14 0.89
CA PRO A 358 16.72 14.73 2.00
C PRO A 358 15.87 15.01 3.25
N GLY A 359 14.54 14.87 3.16
CA GLY A 359 13.62 15.08 4.27
C GLY A 359 13.39 16.55 4.63
N PRO A 360 12.63 16.82 5.71
CA PRO A 360 12.49 18.13 6.32
C PRO A 360 13.82 18.87 6.49
N ALA A 361 13.83 20.20 6.34
CA ALA A 361 15.05 21.00 6.46
C ALA A 361 15.79 20.79 7.80
N CYS A 362 15.08 20.50 8.88
CA CYS A 362 15.68 20.17 10.18
C CYS A 362 16.42 18.85 10.25
N TYR A 363 16.22 17.93 9.30
CA TYR A 363 16.99 16.68 9.27
C TYR A 363 18.46 16.96 8.93
N ASN A 364 18.79 18.16 8.44
CA ASN A 364 20.14 18.60 8.11
C ASN A 364 20.87 17.65 7.11
N LYS A 365 20.09 17.04 6.21
CA LYS A 365 20.56 16.16 5.11
C LYS A 365 20.50 16.83 3.74
N GLY A 366 20.40 18.16 3.70
CA GLY A 366 20.34 18.96 2.47
C GLY A 366 18.95 19.40 2.01
N GLY A 367 17.90 19.11 2.79
CA GLY A 367 16.53 19.58 2.54
C GLY A 367 16.44 21.10 2.72
N LYS A 368 15.75 21.79 1.81
CA LYS A 368 15.63 23.27 1.80
C LYS A 368 14.20 23.79 1.86
N GLU A 369 13.23 22.92 1.64
CA GLU A 369 11.82 23.28 1.58
C GLU A 369 11.22 23.39 3.00
N PRO A 370 10.32 24.36 3.25
CA PRO A 370 9.68 24.54 4.55
C PRO A 370 8.62 23.45 4.80
N THR A 371 8.79 22.68 5.88
CA THR A 371 7.81 21.67 6.33
C THR A 371 7.20 22.04 7.68
N VAL A 372 6.24 21.24 8.14
CA VAL A 372 5.55 21.42 9.43
C VAL A 372 6.35 20.82 10.58
N TYR A 373 6.57 21.59 11.64
CA TYR A 373 7.17 21.17 12.90
C TYR A 373 6.08 21.01 13.95
N ASP A 374 6.11 19.89 14.66
CA ASP A 374 5.26 19.61 15.81
C ASP A 374 5.83 20.32 17.05
N SER A 375 5.12 21.34 17.53
CA SER A 375 5.51 22.15 18.69
C SER A 375 5.84 21.33 19.94
N GLU A 376 5.09 20.26 20.20
CA GLU A 376 5.18 19.50 21.45
C GLU A 376 6.47 18.69 21.53
N LYS A 377 7.13 18.46 20.38
CA LYS A 377 8.41 17.75 20.29
C LYS A 377 9.61 18.69 20.36
N LEU A 378 9.39 19.99 20.27
CA LEU A 378 10.45 20.97 20.37
C LEU A 378 10.85 21.18 21.83
N LYS A 379 12.15 21.08 22.09
CA LYS A 379 12.73 21.27 23.42
C LYS A 379 13.48 22.59 23.48
N ALA A 380 13.61 23.12 24.69
CA ALA A 380 14.51 24.22 24.99
C ALA A 380 15.89 24.02 24.33
N GLY A 381 16.38 25.07 23.67
CA GLY A 381 17.63 25.08 22.93
C GLY A 381 17.51 24.64 21.46
N ASN A 382 16.38 24.12 21.00
CA ASN A 382 16.18 23.85 19.57
C ASN A 382 16.21 25.15 18.76
N ILE A 383 16.93 25.14 17.64
CA ILE A 383 17.00 26.24 16.69
C ILE A 383 16.44 25.75 15.36
N ILE A 384 15.37 26.38 14.89
CA ILE A 384 14.67 26.04 13.66
C ILE A 384 15.00 27.11 12.62
N PRO A 385 15.77 26.76 11.58
CA PRO A 385 16.04 27.67 10.49
C PRO A 385 14.76 27.87 9.65
N GLY A 386 14.33 29.11 9.44
CA GLY A 386 13.36 29.44 8.40
C GLY A 386 13.87 29.18 6.98
N PRO A 387 12.98 28.95 5.99
CA PRO A 387 11.53 28.97 6.15
C PRO A 387 11.01 27.69 6.84
N ALA A 388 10.08 27.82 7.79
CA ALA A 388 9.54 26.71 8.57
C ALA A 388 8.20 27.09 9.24
N PHE A 389 7.39 26.08 9.60
CA PHE A 389 6.13 26.27 10.35
C PHE A 389 6.20 25.46 11.64
N ILE A 390 5.83 26.03 12.77
CA ILE A 390 5.62 25.28 14.01
C ILE A 390 4.12 25.25 14.29
N GLU A 391 3.53 24.07 14.22
CA GLU A 391 2.14 23.83 14.63
C GLU A 391 2.08 23.68 16.15
N VAL A 392 1.39 24.63 16.79
CA VAL A 392 1.08 24.66 18.22
C VAL A 392 -0.40 24.29 18.39
N PRO A 393 -0.84 23.62 19.48
CA PRO A 393 -2.24 23.16 19.60
C PRO A 393 -3.29 24.27 19.41
N THR A 394 -2.91 25.54 19.61
CA THR A 394 -3.80 26.70 19.51
C THR A 394 -3.50 27.62 18.32
N THR A 395 -2.37 27.46 17.62
CA THR A 395 -1.93 28.40 16.58
C THR A 395 -0.86 27.82 15.66
N THR A 396 -0.50 28.52 14.59
CA THR A 396 0.64 28.16 13.73
C THR A 396 1.65 29.29 13.75
N THR A 397 2.89 28.99 14.16
CA THR A 397 4.00 29.95 14.18
C THR A 397 4.80 29.83 12.89
N VAL A 398 4.82 30.89 12.08
CA VAL A 398 5.59 30.93 10.82
C VAL A 398 6.98 31.50 11.07
N ILE A 399 8.00 30.83 10.58
CA ILE A 399 9.40 31.28 10.61
C ILE A 399 9.78 31.67 9.18
N PRO A 400 9.88 32.98 8.85
CA PRO A 400 10.12 33.40 7.48
C PRO A 400 11.54 33.07 6.97
N GLN A 401 11.73 33.18 5.66
CA GLN A 401 13.05 33.09 5.06
C GLN A 401 13.98 34.18 5.62
N ASN A 402 15.24 33.82 5.90
CA ASN A 402 16.24 34.64 6.63
C ASN A 402 15.97 34.85 8.12
N TYR A 403 15.06 34.09 8.73
CA TYR A 403 14.88 34.05 10.18
C TYR A 403 15.28 32.70 10.75
N HIS A 404 15.47 32.63 12.06
CA HIS A 404 15.49 31.39 12.81
C HIS A 404 14.62 31.54 14.05
N CYS A 405 14.03 30.44 14.51
CA CYS A 405 13.32 30.38 15.78
C CYS A 405 14.14 29.60 16.78
N ARG A 406 14.44 30.19 17.94
CA ARG A 406 14.99 29.47 19.08
C ARG A 406 13.88 29.18 20.07
N VAL A 407 13.79 27.93 20.52
CA VAL A 407 12.95 27.55 21.65
C VAL A 407 13.71 27.84 22.93
N ASP A 408 13.18 28.71 23.80
CA ASP A 408 13.82 29.02 25.07
C ASP A 408 13.46 27.99 26.17
N ASP A 409 14.00 28.17 27.38
CA ASP A 409 13.81 27.26 28.51
C ASP A 409 12.35 27.21 29.02
N TYR A 410 11.51 28.15 28.57
CA TYR A 410 10.09 28.23 28.90
C TYR A 410 9.20 27.77 27.74
N ASN A 411 9.78 27.17 26.70
CA ASN A 411 9.11 26.77 25.46
C ASN A 411 8.52 27.94 24.64
N ASN A 412 9.03 29.16 24.81
CA ASN A 412 8.67 30.27 23.93
C ASN A 412 9.42 30.16 22.60
N TYR A 413 8.76 30.56 21.51
CA TYR A 413 9.34 30.67 20.19
C TYR A 413 9.93 32.06 19.95
N ILE A 414 11.25 32.18 20.08
CA ILE A 414 11.98 33.43 19.86
C ILE A 414 12.43 33.48 18.40
N ILE A 415 11.72 34.25 17.57
CA ILE A 415 12.03 34.40 16.14
C ILE A 415 12.94 35.62 15.92
N THR A 416 14.12 35.39 15.37
CA THR A 416 15.12 36.43 15.11
C THR A 416 15.62 36.36 13.67
N ARG A 417 15.93 37.52 13.10
CA ARG A 417 16.49 37.62 11.76
C ARG A 417 17.94 37.12 11.79
N ARG A 418 18.34 36.29 10.83
CA ARG A 418 19.74 35.91 10.63
C ARG A 418 20.51 37.13 10.14
N ALA A 419 21.68 37.35 10.74
CA ALA A 419 22.61 38.40 10.31
C ALA A 419 23.14 38.14 8.91
#